data_AF-A0A0S8GI98-F1
#
_entry.id   AF-A0A0S8GI98-F1
#
_cell.length_a   1.000
_cell.length_b   1.000
_cell.length_c   1.000
_cell.angle_alpha   90.00
_cell.angle_beta   90.00
_cell.angle_gamma   90.00
#
_symmetry.space_group_name_H-M   'P 1'
#
loop_
_entity.id
_entity.type
_entity.pdbx_description
1 polymer ?
#
loop_
_entity_poly.entity_id
_entity_poly.type
_entity_poly.pdbx_seq_one_letter_code
_entity_poly.pdbx_strand_id
1 'polypeptide(L)'
;MLKQQREVICQICKEPKRRSEVIPAELVRAPLVALIKKKYPDWSSDGFICVSDLNRFRAQYVQEVLETDKGELSSLEQKVMESLKEEELLSKNINV
;
A
#
# COMPACT_ATOMS: atom_id res chain seq x y z
N MET A 1 29.50 20.18 -23.89
CA MET A 1 28.52 21.14 -23.35
C MET A 1 27.88 20.51 -22.11
N LEU A 2 28.30 20.93 -20.91
CA LEU A 2 27.85 20.35 -19.64
C LEU A 2 26.42 20.83 -19.34
N LYS A 3 25.46 19.91 -19.47
CA LYS A 3 24.04 20.12 -19.18
C LYS A 3 23.92 20.57 -17.71
N GLN A 4 23.39 21.77 -17.48
CA GLN A 4 22.96 22.21 -16.15
C GLN A 4 21.77 21.35 -15.71
N GLN A 5 22.06 20.20 -15.11
CA GLN A 5 21.03 19.32 -14.58
C GLN A 5 20.64 19.86 -13.20
N ARG A 6 19.64 20.74 -13.16
CA ARG A 6 19.13 21.32 -11.91
C ARG A 6 18.70 20.19 -10.98
N GLU A 7 19.31 20.12 -9.81
CA GLU A 7 18.90 19.20 -8.76
C GLU A 7 17.56 19.67 -8.18
N VAL A 8 16.76 18.70 -7.72
CA VAL A 8 15.51 18.95 -6.99
C VAL A 8 15.46 18.07 -5.76
N ILE A 9 14.74 18.52 -4.73
CA ILE A 9 14.65 17.83 -3.45
C ILE A 9 13.52 16.80 -3.48
N CYS A 10 13.82 15.56 -3.08
CA CYS A 10 12.79 14.53 -2.87
C CYS A 10 11.93 14.87 -1.64
N GLN A 11 10.61 14.80 -1.75
CA GLN A 11 9.71 15.06 -0.63
C GLN A 11 9.80 14.04 0.52
N ILE A 12 10.34 12.84 0.25
CA ILE A 12 10.39 11.72 1.19
C ILE A 12 11.72 11.70 1.95
N CYS A 13 12.84 11.43 1.26
CA CYS A 13 14.15 11.40 1.89
C CYS A 13 14.80 12.78 2.11
N LYS A 14 14.23 13.85 1.54
CA LYS A 14 14.77 15.23 1.60
C LYS A 14 16.16 15.43 1.00
N GLU A 15 16.67 14.43 0.30
CA GLU A 15 17.95 14.50 -0.42
C GLU A 15 17.80 15.19 -1.79
N PRO A 16 18.84 15.93 -2.24
CA PRO A 16 18.91 16.42 -3.61
C PRO A 16 19.08 15.25 -4.60
N LYS A 17 18.39 15.35 -5.74
CA LYS A 17 18.38 14.34 -6.80
C LYS A 17 18.49 15.01 -8.16
N ARG A 18 19.10 14.32 -9.11
CA ARG A 18 19.08 14.77 -10.50
C ARG A 18 17.67 14.66 -11.05
N ARG A 19 17.30 15.54 -11.98
CA ARG A 19 16.01 15.49 -12.69
C ARG A 19 15.70 14.12 -13.31
N SER A 20 16.70 13.32 -13.66
CA SER A 20 16.54 11.97 -14.20
C SER A 20 16.20 10.90 -13.16
N GLU A 21 16.36 11.21 -11.87
CA GLU A 21 16.19 10.27 -10.75
C GLU A 21 14.89 10.52 -9.97
N VAL A 22 14.07 11.46 -10.44
CA VAL A 22 12.83 11.88 -9.79
C VAL A 22 11.65 11.83 -10.74
N ILE A 23 10.48 11.70 -10.15
CA ILE A 23 9.19 11.78 -10.80
C ILE A 23 8.42 12.96 -10.18
N PRO A 24 7.77 13.83 -10.98
CA PRO A 24 6.82 14.82 -10.47
C PRO A 24 5.74 14.15 -9.63
N ALA A 25 5.43 14.72 -8.47
CA ALA A 25 4.48 14.14 -7.53
C ALA A 25 3.05 14.04 -8.10
N GLU A 26 2.66 14.97 -8.98
CA GLU A 26 1.40 14.94 -9.74
C GLU A 26 1.22 13.67 -10.61
N LEU A 27 2.31 13.03 -11.04
CA LEU A 27 2.26 11.82 -11.87
C LEU A 27 2.16 10.53 -11.04
N VAL A 28 2.20 10.64 -9.71
CA VAL A 28 2.06 9.49 -8.82
C VAL A 28 0.58 9.12 -8.71
N ARG A 29 0.25 7.85 -8.98
CA ARG A 29 -1.13 7.35 -8.97
C ARG A 29 -1.77 7.48 -7.58
N ALA A 30 -3.06 7.81 -7.55
CA ALA A 30 -3.81 8.10 -6.32
C ALA A 30 -3.67 7.06 -5.19
N PRO A 31 -3.68 5.73 -5.43
CA PRO A 31 -3.48 4.75 -4.34
C PRO A 31 -2.12 4.89 -3.65
N LEU A 32 -1.06 5.16 -4.40
CA LEU A 32 0.26 5.42 -3.84
C LEU A 32 0.30 6.76 -3.11
N VAL A 33 -0.37 7.80 -3.62
CA VAL A 33 -0.47 9.09 -2.92
C VAL A 33 -1.17 8.92 -1.57
N ALA A 34 -2.27 8.18 -1.51
CA ALA A 34 -2.96 7.87 -0.26
C ALA A 34 -2.04 7.14 0.72
N LEU A 35 -1.29 6.14 0.24
CA LEU A 35 -0.33 5.40 1.04
C LEU A 35 0.82 6.29 1.56
N ILE A 36 1.39 7.13 0.70
CA ILE A 36 2.46 8.05 1.05
C ILE A 36 1.97 9.04 2.11
N LYS A 37 0.77 9.62 1.93
CA LYS A 37 0.19 10.60 2.87
C LYS A 37 -0.05 10.04 4.27
N LYS A 38 -0.25 8.72 4.42
CA LYS A 38 -0.31 8.08 5.75
C LYS A 38 0.98 8.28 6.56
N LYS A 39 2.15 8.29 5.89
CA LYS A 39 3.46 8.43 6.53
C LYS A 39 4.07 9.84 6.40
N TYR A 40 3.72 10.55 5.34
CA TYR A 40 4.24 11.87 5.00
C TYR A 40 3.05 12.82 4.73
N PRO A 41 2.40 13.36 5.78
CA PRO A 41 1.21 14.21 5.64
C PRO A 41 1.43 15.46 4.79
N ASP A 42 2.66 15.99 4.79
CA ASP A 42 3.08 17.18 4.04
C ASP A 42 3.31 16.92 2.54
N TRP A 43 2.92 15.75 2.03
CA TRP A 43 3.04 15.42 0.60
C TRP A 43 2.24 16.40 -0.27
N SER A 44 2.93 17.07 -1.19
CA SER A 44 2.38 17.99 -2.17
C SER A 44 2.49 17.44 -3.61
N SER A 45 1.50 17.74 -4.44
CA SER A 45 1.51 17.44 -5.89
C SER A 45 2.59 18.20 -6.66
N ASP A 46 3.01 19.36 -6.12
CA ASP A 46 3.91 20.29 -6.81
C ASP A 46 5.40 19.93 -6.62
N GLY A 47 5.67 18.92 -5.79
CA GLY A 47 7.02 18.46 -5.48
C GLY A 47 7.47 17.28 -6.33
N PHE A 48 8.55 16.64 -5.88
CA PHE A 48 9.17 15.50 -6.55
C PHE A 48 9.38 14.33 -5.60
N ILE A 49 9.35 13.12 -6.11
CA ILE A 49 9.75 11.91 -5.40
C ILE A 49 10.86 11.20 -6.17
N CYS A 50 11.89 10.74 -5.46
CA CYS A 50 12.94 9.96 -6.11
C CYS A 50 12.45 8.55 -6.46
N VAL A 51 13.01 7.97 -7.52
CA VAL A 51 12.61 6.63 -8.00
C VAL A 51 12.78 5.56 -6.90
N SER A 52 13.82 5.68 -6.08
CA SER A 52 14.07 4.75 -4.96
C SER A 52 12.94 4.75 -3.94
N ASP A 53 12.56 5.93 -3.43
CA ASP A 53 11.45 6.07 -2.47
C ASP A 53 10.12 5.65 -3.10
N LEU A 54 9.86 6.03 -4.35
CA LEU A 54 8.65 5.64 -5.06
C LEU A 54 8.54 4.11 -5.19
N ASN A 55 9.64 3.41 -5.47
CA ASN A 55 9.65 1.95 -5.56
C ASN A 55 9.42 1.28 -4.21
N ARG A 56 9.92 1.86 -3.11
CA ARG A 56 9.61 1.38 -1.76
C ARG A 56 8.10 1.43 -1.48
N PHE A 57 7.44 2.54 -1.84
CA PHE A 57 5.99 2.65 -1.68
C PHE A 57 5.20 1.73 -2.61
N ARG A 58 5.69 1.49 -3.84
CA ARG A 58 5.09 0.50 -4.75
C ARG A 58 5.14 -0.90 -4.16
N ALA A 59 6.28 -1.31 -3.61
CA ALA A 59 6.42 -2.60 -2.95
C ALA A 59 5.48 -2.72 -1.75
N GLN A 60 5.41 -1.69 -0.90
CA GLN A 60 4.50 -1.68 0.24
C GLN A 60 3.03 -1.74 -0.19
N TYR A 61 2.64 -1.04 -1.26
CA TYR A 61 1.28 -1.08 -1.78
C TYR A 61 0.90 -2.49 -2.28
N VAL A 62 1.81 -3.15 -3.02
CA VAL A 62 1.59 -4.54 -3.45
C VAL A 62 1.43 -5.46 -2.24
N GLN A 63 2.25 -5.28 -1.20
CA GLN A 63 2.13 -6.06 0.04
C GLN A 63 0.77 -5.82 0.73
N GLU A 64 0.33 -4.56 0.89
CA GLU A 64 -0.97 -4.23 1.51
C GLU A 64 -2.16 -4.83 0.73
N VAL A 65 -2.10 -4.81 -0.61
CA VAL A 65 -3.13 -5.43 -1.45
C VAL A 65 -3.15 -6.95 -1.25
N LEU A 66 -1.99 -7.61 -1.31
CA LEU A 66 -1.89 -9.06 -1.13
C LEU A 66 -2.30 -9.53 0.28
N GLU A 67 -2.05 -8.72 1.31
CA GLU A 67 -2.50 -8.99 2.68
C GLU A 67 -4.03 -8.83 2.83
N THR A 68 -4.61 -7.83 2.16
CA THR A 68 -6.07 -7.61 2.16
C THR A 68 -6.79 -8.79 1.50
N ASP A 69 -6.28 -9.29 0.38
CA ASP A 69 -6.86 -10.45 -0.32
C ASP A 69 -6.81 -11.75 0.53
N LYS A 70 -5.79 -11.90 1.39
CA LYS A 70 -5.72 -13.02 2.36
C LYS A 70 -6.67 -12.88 3.54
N GLY A 71 -7.02 -11.65 3.93
CA GLY A 71 -7.97 -11.38 5.01
C GLY A 71 -9.43 -11.68 4.64
N GLU A 72 -9.79 -11.59 3.35
CA GLU A 72 -11.12 -12.00 2.89
C GLU A 72 -11.32 -13.52 2.97
N LEU A 73 -10.28 -14.32 2.67
CA LEU A 73 -10.30 -15.79 2.81
C LEU A 73 -10.46 -16.24 4.27
N SER A 74 -9.77 -15.61 5.23
CA SER A 74 -9.87 -16.03 6.64
C SER A 74 -11.26 -15.80 7.24
N SER A 75 -11.99 -14.78 6.78
CA SER A 75 -13.35 -14.49 7.26
C SER A 75 -14.37 -15.54 6.77
N LEU A 76 -14.15 -16.09 5.57
CA LEU A 76 -15.01 -17.13 5.01
C LEU A 76 -14.75 -18.48 5.68
N GLU A 77 -13.48 -18.84 5.89
CA GLU A 77 -13.09 -20.05 6.62
C GLU A 77 -13.63 -20.05 8.05
N GLN A 78 -13.59 -18.89 8.74
CA GLN A 78 -14.12 -18.76 10.10
C GLN A 78 -15.65 -18.90 10.14
N LYS A 79 -16.38 -18.34 9.17
CA LYS A 79 -17.83 -18.53 9.05
C LYS A 79 -18.21 -19.98 8.76
N VAL A 80 -17.45 -20.68 7.92
CA VAL A 80 -17.66 -22.11 7.66
C VAL A 80 -17.40 -22.93 8.92
N MET A 81 -16.35 -22.63 9.70
CA MET A 81 -16.11 -23.31 10.98
C MET A 81 -17.20 -23.02 12.02
N GLU A 82 -17.75 -21.80 12.07
CA GLU A 82 -18.88 -21.45 12.94
C GLU A 82 -20.15 -22.22 12.53
N SER A 83 -20.49 -22.28 11.24
CA SER A 83 -21.65 -23.05 10.76
C SER A 83 -21.51 -24.56 10.99
N LEU A 84 -20.32 -25.14 10.79
CA LEU A 84 -20.06 -26.55 11.08
C LEU A 84 -20.19 -26.88 12.58
N LYS A 85 -19.75 -25.96 13.45
CA LYS A 85 -19.88 -26.11 14.91
C LYS A 85 -21.34 -25.98 15.37
N GLU A 86 -22.12 -25.12 14.73
CA GLU A 86 -23.57 -25.00 15.01
C GLU A 86 -24.34 -26.26 14.55
N GLU A 87 -24.00 -26.84 13.40
CA GLU A 87 -24.63 -28.10 12.94
C GLU A 87 -24.28 -29.32 13.81
N GLU A 88 -23.07 -29.39 14.36
CA GLU A 88 -22.69 -30.48 15.29
C GLU A 88 -23.45 -30.41 16.63
N LEU A 89 -23.80 -29.22 17.10
CA LEU A 89 -24.58 -29.03 18.33
C LEU A 89 -26.06 -29.37 18.16
N LEU A 90 -26.63 -29.12 16.98
CA LEU A 90 -28.03 -29.47 16.65
C LEU A 90 -28.21 -30.98 16.45
N SER A 91 -27.19 -31.66 15.92
CA SER A 91 -27.20 -33.11 15.68
C SER A 91 -27.10 -33.95 16.96
N LYS A 92 -26.67 -33.36 18.08
CA LYS A 92 -26.58 -34.05 19.39
C LYS A 92 -27.87 -34.01 20.23
N ASN A 93 -28.94 -33.36 19.76
CA ASN A 93 -30.21 -33.23 20.49
C ASN A 93 -31.39 -34.01 19.86
N ILE A 94 -31.11 -34.96 18.97
CA ILE A 94 -32.09 -35.97 18.53
C ILE A 94 -31.66 -37.33 19.08
N ASN A 95 -32.03 -37.58 20.33
CA ASN A 95 -32.41 -38.89 20.84
C ASN A 95 -33.26 -38.67 22.11
N VAL A 96 -34.58 -38.71 21.87
CA VAL A 96 -35.61 -39.15 22.83
C VAL A 96 -35.37 -40.63 23.17
#